data_AF-A0A9J7L0H9-F1
#
_entry.id   AF-A0A9J7L0H9-F1
#
_cell.length_a   1.000
_cell.length_b   1.000
_cell.length_c   1.000
_cell.angle_alpha   90.00
_cell.angle_beta   90.00
_cell.angle_gamma   90.00
#
_symmetry.space_group_name_H-M   'P 1'
#
loop_
_entity.id
_entity.type
_entity.pdbx_description
1 polymer ?
#
loop_
_entity_poly.entity_id
_entity_poly.type
_entity_poly.pdbx_seq_one_letter_code
_entity_poly.pdbx_strand_id
1 'polypeptide(L)'
;MAHRLRGTKPGQIVHSQVDKASSKSTTSAKPQRPKPAEVPVEEDRALYTNDNGSDGIVLLVDIREWGGDRVKLGELHRYLCRLGVRHRTASLQCGDYSWVWKCGGVEHVLPVLVERKRADDLAWSLKDGRYFTQKDRMLDFRRRFSPYSLHCSLKYIVECTPEQYMVRCGDGCRGVARCGNPTVEQVNNVLEELDASDDFDLVRTENIEGTVEFLATVTAELHQR
;
A
#
# COMPACT_ATOMS: atom_id res chain seq x y z
N MET A 1 17.27 -22.06 -68.78
CA MET A 1 16.26 -22.61 -67.84
C MET A 1 15.56 -21.41 -67.20
N ALA A 2 14.39 -20.98 -67.69
CA ALA A 2 13.05 -21.46 -67.30
C ALA A 2 12.77 -21.26 -65.79
N HIS A 3 11.75 -20.55 -65.28
CA HIS A 3 10.53 -20.02 -65.88
C HIS A 3 9.83 -19.04 -64.88
N ARG A 4 9.25 -17.93 -65.41
CA ARG A 4 7.88 -17.34 -65.19
C ARG A 4 7.18 -17.38 -63.82
N LEU A 5 6.23 -16.51 -63.44
CA LEU A 5 5.64 -15.20 -63.83
C LEU A 5 4.40 -14.99 -62.90
N ARG A 6 3.88 -13.74 -62.86
CA ARG A 6 2.50 -13.27 -62.53
C ARG A 6 2.21 -12.94 -61.05
N GLY A 7 1.56 -11.83 -60.70
CA GLY A 7 0.99 -10.73 -61.51
C GLY A 7 0.25 -9.66 -60.67
N THR A 8 0.31 -8.43 -61.17
CA THR A 8 -0.74 -7.37 -61.28
C THR A 8 -1.36 -6.67 -60.03
N LYS A 9 -1.10 -5.35 -59.96
CA LYS A 9 -1.86 -4.22 -59.35
C LYS A 9 -3.13 -3.90 -60.23
N PRO A 10 -3.91 -2.78 -60.16
CA PRO A 10 -3.86 -1.53 -59.35
C PRO A 10 -5.24 -0.85 -59.00
N GLY A 11 -5.18 0.35 -58.38
CA GLY A 11 -6.12 1.48 -58.56
C GLY A 11 -7.34 1.49 -57.62
N GLN A 12 -7.85 2.62 -57.11
CA GLN A 12 -7.80 3.98 -57.64
C GLN A 12 -8.14 5.01 -56.52
N ILE A 13 -7.45 6.14 -56.55
CA ILE A 13 -7.70 7.40 -55.82
C ILE A 13 -8.82 8.18 -56.53
N VAL A 14 -9.48 9.14 -55.86
CA VAL A 14 -9.70 10.56 -56.31
C VAL A 14 -10.93 11.23 -55.66
N HIS A 15 -10.66 12.39 -55.00
CA HIS A 15 -11.35 13.70 -54.88
C HIS A 15 -12.90 13.79 -54.75
N SER A 16 -13.58 14.80 -54.17
CA SER A 16 -13.30 16.14 -53.59
C SER A 16 -14.63 16.79 -53.17
N GLN A 17 -14.64 17.52 -52.04
CA GLN A 17 -15.22 18.86 -51.78
C GLN A 17 -16.69 19.29 -52.12
N VAL A 18 -17.35 19.88 -51.08
CA VAL A 18 -18.38 20.97 -50.99
C VAL A 18 -19.75 20.79 -51.72
N ASP A 19 -20.93 21.26 -51.26
CA ASP A 19 -21.32 22.44 -50.47
C ASP A 19 -22.81 22.41 -50.00
N LYS A 20 -23.13 23.22 -48.97
CA LYS A 20 -24.41 23.94 -48.65
C LYS A 20 -25.68 23.29 -48.06
N ALA A 21 -25.89 23.57 -46.77
CA ALA A 21 -26.97 24.31 -46.08
C ALA A 21 -28.48 24.07 -46.40
N SER A 22 -29.28 23.77 -45.36
CA SER A 22 -30.31 24.68 -44.79
C SER A 22 -31.03 24.09 -43.56
N SER A 23 -31.45 25.00 -42.69
CA SER A 23 -31.95 24.92 -41.32
C SER A 23 -33.33 24.26 -41.09
N LYS A 24 -33.55 23.72 -39.88
CA LYS A 24 -34.81 23.87 -39.12
C LYS A 24 -34.57 23.79 -37.60
N SER A 25 -35.21 24.73 -36.91
CA SER A 25 -35.23 25.06 -35.47
C SER A 25 -35.83 23.96 -34.60
N THR A 26 -35.41 23.84 -33.32
CA THR A 26 -36.26 24.13 -32.13
C THR A 26 -35.54 23.91 -30.78
N THR A 27 -35.81 24.85 -29.86
CA THR A 27 -35.90 24.76 -28.39
C THR A 27 -34.64 24.45 -27.56
N SER A 28 -34.20 25.50 -26.88
CA SER A 28 -33.23 25.57 -25.80
C SER A 28 -33.73 24.90 -24.51
N ALA A 29 -33.16 23.75 -24.16
CA ALA A 29 -33.28 23.16 -22.82
C ALA A 29 -32.09 23.60 -21.94
N LYS A 30 -32.37 24.16 -20.76
CA LYS A 30 -31.36 24.50 -19.75
C LYS A 30 -30.66 23.21 -19.26
N PRO A 31 -29.33 23.17 -19.14
CA PRO A 31 -28.64 22.00 -18.62
C PRO A 31 -28.92 21.86 -17.12
N GLN A 32 -29.67 20.83 -16.74
CA GLN A 32 -29.77 20.40 -15.34
C GLN A 32 -28.46 19.70 -14.96
N ARG A 33 -27.84 20.18 -13.89
CA ARG A 33 -26.65 19.58 -13.29
C ARG A 33 -27.02 18.14 -12.86
N PRO A 34 -26.30 17.10 -13.29
CA PRO A 34 -26.60 15.74 -12.86
C PRO A 34 -26.45 15.65 -11.35
N LYS A 35 -27.48 15.15 -10.66
CA LYS A 35 -27.37 14.74 -9.27
C LYS A 35 -26.27 13.67 -9.18
N PRO A 36 -25.36 13.72 -8.21
CA PRO A 36 -24.41 12.64 -8.00
C PRO A 36 -25.20 11.36 -7.81
N ALA A 37 -24.87 10.33 -8.59
CA ALA A 37 -25.37 8.99 -8.33
C ALA A 37 -24.86 8.60 -6.94
N GLU A 38 -25.78 8.38 -5.99
CA GLU A 38 -25.45 7.72 -4.73
C GLU A 38 -24.98 6.31 -5.08
N VAL A 39 -23.66 6.15 -5.10
CA VAL A 39 -23.06 4.82 -5.15
C VAL A 39 -23.35 4.18 -3.80
N PRO A 40 -23.97 3.00 -3.74
CA PRO A 40 -24.15 2.28 -2.48
C PRO A 40 -22.77 2.13 -1.84
N VAL A 41 -22.63 2.66 -0.63
CA VAL A 41 -21.45 2.41 0.20
C VAL A 41 -21.53 0.93 0.56
N GLU A 42 -20.81 0.07 -0.17
CA GLU A 42 -20.54 -1.26 0.34
C GLU A 42 -19.82 -1.06 1.67
N GLU A 43 -20.50 -1.37 2.77
CA GLU A 43 -19.90 -1.39 4.09
C GLU A 43 -18.73 -2.39 4.04
N ASP A 44 -17.50 -1.89 3.93
CA ASP A 44 -16.28 -2.66 4.14
C ASP A 44 -16.30 -3.18 5.58
N ARG A 45 -16.95 -4.33 5.77
CA ARG A 45 -17.13 -4.95 7.08
C ARG A 45 -15.78 -5.47 7.53
N ALA A 46 -15.17 -4.74 8.45
CA ALA A 46 -13.95 -5.15 9.13
C ALA A 46 -14.05 -6.62 9.59
N LEU A 47 -13.07 -7.42 9.19
CA LEU A 47 -12.93 -8.82 9.62
C LEU A 47 -12.75 -8.93 11.13
N TYR A 48 -11.97 -8.01 11.70
CA TYR A 48 -11.74 -7.89 13.14
C TYR A 48 -11.80 -6.42 13.55
N THR A 49 -12.47 -6.13 14.66
CA THR A 49 -12.62 -4.77 15.17
C THR A 49 -12.91 -4.77 16.67
N ASN A 50 -12.35 -3.82 17.41
CA ASN A 50 -12.88 -3.36 18.70
C ASN A 50 -13.30 -1.88 18.65
N ASP A 51 -13.34 -1.28 17.46
CA ASP A 51 -13.91 0.04 17.20
C ASP A 51 -15.43 -0.01 17.36
N ASN A 52 -15.96 0.74 18.35
CA ASN A 52 -17.39 0.86 18.63
C ASN A 52 -18.07 2.05 17.92
N GLY A 53 -17.34 2.77 17.07
CA GLY A 53 -17.86 3.90 16.29
C GLY A 53 -17.86 5.26 17.00
N SER A 54 -17.40 5.38 18.25
CA SER A 54 -17.28 6.68 18.94
C SER A 54 -16.24 7.60 18.29
N ASP A 55 -16.20 8.87 18.65
CA ASP A 55 -15.11 9.76 18.24
C ASP A 55 -13.76 9.31 18.83
N GLY A 56 -12.66 9.72 18.20
CA GLY A 56 -11.28 9.44 18.62
C GLY A 56 -10.43 8.69 17.59
N ILE A 57 -9.24 8.28 18.01
CA ILE A 57 -8.25 7.59 17.18
C ILE A 57 -8.63 6.12 16.99
N VAL A 58 -8.48 5.65 15.75
CA VAL A 58 -8.61 4.22 15.40
C VAL A 58 -7.42 3.82 14.55
N LEU A 59 -6.72 2.78 14.98
CA LEU A 59 -5.72 2.07 14.18
C LEU A 59 -6.41 1.25 13.08
N LEU A 60 -6.00 1.45 11.84
CA LEU A 60 -6.37 0.62 10.71
C LEU A 60 -5.29 -0.43 10.46
N VAL A 61 -5.71 -1.69 10.35
CA VAL A 61 -4.83 -2.83 10.03
C VAL A 61 -5.19 -3.35 8.64
N ASP A 62 -4.22 -3.47 7.74
CA ASP A 62 -4.49 -4.00 6.39
C ASP A 62 -4.99 -5.44 6.46
N ILE A 63 -6.07 -5.76 5.73
CA ILE A 63 -6.63 -7.12 5.68
C ILE A 63 -5.67 -8.16 5.06
N ARG A 64 -4.64 -7.73 4.32
CA ARG A 64 -3.62 -8.60 3.74
C ARG A 64 -2.39 -8.73 4.64
N GLU A 65 -2.40 -8.17 5.84
CA GLU A 65 -1.37 -8.44 6.83
C GLU A 65 -1.21 -9.96 7.02
N TRP A 66 0.04 -10.43 7.09
CA TRP A 66 0.40 -11.85 6.98
C TRP A 66 -0.12 -12.58 5.73
N GLY A 67 -0.20 -11.87 4.59
CA GLY A 67 -0.71 -12.43 3.35
C GLY A 67 -2.21 -12.73 3.39
N GLY A 68 -2.95 -12.14 4.33
CA GLY A 68 -4.39 -12.34 4.50
C GLY A 68 -4.76 -13.61 5.27
N ASP A 69 -3.83 -14.19 6.03
CA ASP A 69 -4.12 -15.28 6.95
C ASP A 69 -5.05 -14.81 8.07
N ARG A 70 -6.31 -15.22 7.97
CA ARG A 70 -7.37 -14.81 8.92
C ARG A 70 -7.09 -15.27 10.34
N VAL A 71 -6.45 -16.43 10.53
CA VAL A 71 -6.17 -16.96 11.88
C VAL A 71 -5.15 -16.07 12.55
N LYS A 72 -4.05 -15.77 11.86
CA LYS A 72 -3.02 -14.88 12.37
C LYS A 72 -3.57 -13.47 12.55
N LEU A 73 -4.31 -12.92 11.59
CA LEU A 73 -4.95 -11.61 11.74
C LEU A 73 -5.85 -11.53 13.00
N GLY A 74 -6.53 -12.63 13.34
CA GLY A 74 -7.26 -12.75 14.60
C GLY A 74 -6.37 -12.81 15.84
N GLU A 75 -5.15 -13.36 15.76
CA GLU A 75 -4.15 -13.28 16.83
C GLU A 75 -3.64 -11.85 17.04
N LEU A 76 -3.32 -11.13 15.96
CA LEU A 76 -2.96 -9.71 16.00
C LEU A 76 -4.07 -8.88 16.66
N HIS A 77 -5.32 -9.10 16.26
CA HIS A 77 -6.48 -8.47 16.91
C HIS A 77 -6.48 -8.71 18.43
N ARG A 78 -6.27 -9.95 18.87
CA ARG A 78 -6.22 -10.28 20.31
C ARG A 78 -5.06 -9.57 21.02
N TYR A 79 -3.89 -9.48 20.40
CA TYR A 79 -2.75 -8.74 20.97
C TYR A 79 -3.07 -7.25 21.15
N LEU A 80 -3.60 -6.62 20.11
CA LEU A 80 -4.03 -5.21 20.15
C LEU A 80 -5.10 -4.97 21.21
N CYS A 81 -6.08 -5.88 21.34
CA CYS A 81 -7.08 -5.82 22.40
C CYS A 81 -6.48 -5.89 23.81
N ARG A 82 -5.48 -6.75 24.04
CA ARG A 82 -4.81 -6.86 25.35
C ARG A 82 -4.09 -5.56 25.74
N LEU A 83 -3.54 -4.84 24.76
CA LEU A 83 -2.91 -3.54 24.97
C LEU A 83 -3.90 -2.37 24.96
N GLY A 84 -5.21 -2.63 24.85
CA GLY A 84 -6.23 -1.59 24.84
C GLY A 84 -6.21 -0.71 23.59
N VAL A 85 -5.57 -1.14 22.51
CA VAL A 85 -5.51 -0.36 21.26
C VAL A 85 -6.83 -0.47 20.52
N ARG A 86 -7.46 0.67 20.27
CA ARG A 86 -8.67 0.74 19.44
C ARG A 86 -8.31 0.61 17.97
N HIS A 87 -8.88 -0.38 17.29
CA HIS A 87 -8.52 -0.74 15.94
C HIS A 87 -9.64 -1.45 15.17
N ARG A 88 -9.47 -1.48 13.85
CA ARG A 88 -10.24 -2.34 12.95
C ARG A 88 -9.42 -2.72 11.72
N THR A 89 -9.74 -3.85 11.12
CA THR A 89 -9.16 -4.24 9.83
C THR A 89 -9.83 -3.49 8.68
N ALA A 90 -9.07 -3.08 7.69
CA ALA A 90 -9.56 -2.40 6.48
C ALA A 90 -8.67 -2.73 5.27
N SER A 91 -9.13 -2.50 4.04
CA SER A 91 -8.26 -2.57 2.87
C SER A 91 -7.49 -1.26 2.68
N LEU A 92 -6.19 -1.24 2.97
CA LEU A 92 -5.34 -0.07 2.77
C LEU A 92 -4.81 0.01 1.33
N GLN A 93 -4.56 1.23 0.84
CA GLN A 93 -3.94 1.42 -0.48
C GLN A 93 -2.44 1.08 -0.47
N CYS A 94 -1.78 1.33 0.66
CA CYS A 94 -0.36 1.09 0.91
C CYS A 94 -0.11 1.01 2.42
N GLY A 95 1.03 0.43 2.81
CA GLY A 95 1.34 0.15 4.21
C GLY A 95 0.46 -0.95 4.79
N ASP A 96 0.85 -1.41 5.97
CA ASP A 96 0.16 -2.44 6.73
C ASP A 96 -0.64 -1.82 7.89
N TYR A 97 -0.23 -0.63 8.34
CA TYR A 97 -0.92 0.11 9.40
C TYR A 97 -1.02 1.60 9.11
N SER A 98 -2.18 2.18 9.41
CA SER A 98 -2.42 3.62 9.38
C SER A 98 -3.39 4.01 10.49
N TRP A 99 -3.62 5.30 10.72
CA TRP A 99 -4.56 5.76 11.73
C TRP A 99 -5.56 6.74 11.14
N VAL A 100 -6.77 6.72 11.69
CA VAL A 100 -7.79 7.74 11.43
C VAL A 100 -8.20 8.41 12.74
N TRP A 101 -8.54 9.69 12.64
CA TRP A 101 -9.28 10.41 13.68
C TRP A 101 -10.74 10.49 13.29
N LYS A 102 -11.63 9.97 14.15
CA LYS A 102 -13.08 10.02 13.98
C LYS A 102 -13.64 11.20 14.77
N CYS A 103 -14.42 12.04 14.12
CA CYS A 103 -15.11 13.17 14.76
C CYS A 103 -16.44 13.45 14.06
N GLY A 104 -17.54 13.42 14.79
CA GLY A 104 -18.86 13.77 14.25
C GLY A 104 -19.28 12.91 13.06
N GLY A 105 -18.89 11.63 13.05
CA GLY A 105 -19.19 10.69 11.96
C GLY A 105 -18.30 10.83 10.72
N VAL A 106 -17.30 11.71 10.73
CA VAL A 106 -16.30 11.85 9.66
C VAL A 106 -14.98 11.25 10.13
N GLU A 107 -14.25 10.62 9.21
CA GLU A 107 -12.92 10.06 9.47
C GLU A 107 -11.84 10.82 8.69
N HIS A 108 -10.76 11.19 9.38
CA HIS A 108 -9.61 11.86 8.79
C HIS A 108 -8.38 10.98 8.92
N VAL A 109 -7.73 10.66 7.80
CA VAL A 109 -6.46 9.91 7.80
C VAL A 109 -5.37 10.77 8.44
N LEU A 110 -4.66 10.19 9.40
CA LEU A 110 -3.53 10.83 10.07
C LEU A 110 -2.25 10.69 9.23
N PRO A 111 -1.31 11.65 9.31
CA PRO A 111 -0.08 11.64 8.51
C PRO A 111 0.97 10.69 9.11
N VAL A 112 0.57 9.43 9.34
CA VAL A 112 1.44 8.35 9.83
C VAL A 112 1.09 7.07 9.06
N LEU A 113 2.13 6.41 8.54
CA LEU A 113 2.00 5.15 7.82
C LEU A 113 3.12 4.20 8.24
N VAL A 114 2.76 2.93 8.46
CA VAL A 114 3.72 1.88 8.81
C VAL A 114 3.66 0.78 7.74
N GLU A 115 4.82 0.36 7.26
CA GLU A 115 5.01 -0.93 6.57
C GLU A 115 5.75 -1.87 7.52
N ARG A 116 5.30 -3.11 7.62
CA ARG A 116 5.92 -4.16 8.42
C ARG A 116 6.43 -5.26 7.51
N LYS A 117 7.68 -5.66 7.73
CA LYS A 117 8.33 -6.73 6.99
C LYS A 117 9.04 -7.67 7.95
N ARG A 118 8.84 -8.99 7.82
CA ARG A 118 9.78 -9.94 8.44
C ARG A 118 11.07 -9.99 7.62
N ALA A 119 12.20 -10.26 8.26
CA ALA A 119 13.50 -10.26 7.58
C ALA A 119 13.59 -11.24 6.38
N ASP A 120 12.91 -12.39 6.46
CA ASP A 120 12.78 -13.33 5.34
C ASP A 120 11.90 -12.77 4.21
N ASP A 121 10.77 -12.15 4.56
CA ASP A 121 9.87 -11.49 3.61
C ASP A 121 10.53 -10.28 2.92
N LEU A 122 11.44 -9.58 3.62
CA LEU A 122 12.25 -8.50 3.06
C LEU A 122 13.19 -9.04 1.98
N ALA A 123 13.94 -10.10 2.26
CA ALA A 123 14.84 -10.73 1.29
C ALA A 123 14.10 -11.18 0.02
N TRP A 124 12.90 -11.75 0.18
CA TRP A 124 12.04 -12.09 -0.95
C TRP A 124 11.59 -10.87 -1.75
N SER A 125 11.17 -9.81 -1.07
CA SER A 125 10.71 -8.59 -1.71
C SER A 125 11.82 -7.80 -2.42
N LEU A 126 13.07 -7.93 -1.97
CA LEU A 126 14.23 -7.39 -2.65
C LEU A 126 14.50 -8.13 -3.96
N LYS A 127 14.40 -9.47 -3.91
CA LYS A 127 14.62 -10.32 -5.09
C LYS A 127 13.61 -10.09 -6.19
N ASP A 128 12.33 -9.96 -5.84
CA ASP A 128 11.25 -9.78 -6.82
C ASP A 128 10.89 -8.31 -7.09
N GLY A 129 11.61 -7.37 -6.47
CA GLY A 129 11.47 -5.93 -6.69
C GLY A 129 10.32 -5.27 -5.94
N ARG A 130 9.46 -6.02 -5.23
CA ARG A 130 8.33 -5.45 -4.47
C ARG A 130 8.76 -4.42 -3.43
N TYR A 131 9.94 -4.58 -2.82
CA TYR A 131 10.48 -3.64 -1.84
C TYR A 131 10.46 -2.19 -2.36
N PHE A 132 10.96 -1.96 -3.58
CA PHE A 132 11.05 -0.63 -4.17
C PHE A 132 9.66 -0.04 -4.44
N THR A 133 8.77 -0.81 -5.06
CA THR A 133 7.39 -0.37 -5.33
C THR A 133 6.62 -0.06 -4.05
N GLN A 134 6.85 -0.81 -2.97
CA GLN A 134 6.24 -0.53 -1.68
C GLN A 134 6.74 0.80 -1.09
N LYS A 135 8.06 1.04 -1.08
CA LYS A 135 8.64 2.31 -0.63
C LYS A 135 8.10 3.50 -1.43
N ASP A 136 8.04 3.39 -2.76
CA ASP A 136 7.51 4.45 -3.61
C ASP A 136 6.06 4.80 -3.23
N ARG A 137 5.21 3.79 -2.99
CA ARG A 137 3.81 4.01 -2.56
C ARG A 137 3.71 4.70 -1.20
N MET A 138 4.63 4.41 -0.27
CA MET A 138 4.67 5.12 1.01
C MET A 138 5.10 6.58 0.83
N LEU A 139 6.06 6.85 -0.04
CA LEU A 139 6.46 8.21 -0.39
C LEU A 139 5.31 8.98 -1.08
N ASP A 140 4.54 8.31 -1.95
CA ASP A 140 3.32 8.87 -2.55
C ASP A 140 2.30 9.25 -1.46
N PHE A 141 2.11 8.40 -0.46
CA PHE A 141 1.24 8.70 0.68
C PHE A 141 1.71 9.96 1.42
N ARG A 142 3.00 10.08 1.75
CA ARG A 142 3.58 11.27 2.38
C ARG A 142 3.31 12.54 1.55
N ARG A 143 3.45 12.48 0.23
CA ARG A 143 3.23 13.63 -0.66
C ARG A 143 1.78 14.14 -0.66
N ARG A 144 0.79 13.32 -0.30
CA ARG A 144 -0.62 13.75 -0.16
C ARG A 144 -0.81 14.75 0.97
N PHE A 145 0.09 14.76 1.96
CA PHE A 145 0.04 15.68 3.10
C PHE A 145 0.83 16.97 2.88
N SER A 146 1.70 17.03 1.86
CA SER A 146 2.51 18.21 1.55
C SER A 146 1.72 19.50 1.32
N PRO A 147 0.55 19.51 0.62
CA PRO A 147 -0.25 20.72 0.44
C PRO A 147 -0.80 21.32 1.73
N TYR A 148 -0.87 20.53 2.80
CA TYR A 148 -1.39 20.94 4.11
C TYR A 148 -0.27 21.34 5.09
N SER A 149 0.99 21.34 4.64
CA SER A 149 2.17 21.56 5.50
C SER A 149 2.23 20.64 6.73
N LEU A 150 1.60 19.46 6.63
CA LEU A 150 1.62 18.46 7.68
C LEU A 150 2.84 17.57 7.52
N HIS A 151 3.60 17.42 8.60
CA HIS A 151 4.67 16.43 8.66
C HIS A 151 4.07 15.02 8.64
N CYS A 152 4.50 14.20 7.68
CA CYS A 152 4.10 12.80 7.59
C CYS A 152 5.25 11.88 7.99
N SER A 153 5.02 11.05 9.01
CA SER A 153 5.98 10.05 9.50
C SER A 153 5.72 8.73 8.78
N LEU A 154 6.71 8.28 8.00
CA LEU A 154 6.71 6.95 7.41
C LEU A 154 7.61 6.06 8.26
N LYS A 155 7.09 4.90 8.67
CA LYS A 155 7.78 4.00 9.59
C LYS A 155 7.91 2.65 8.92
N TYR A 156 9.09 2.05 9.01
CA TYR A 156 9.35 0.75 8.41
C TYR A 156 9.76 -0.21 9.52
N ILE A 157 8.87 -1.12 9.88
CA ILE A 157 9.12 -2.13 10.91
C ILE A 157 9.77 -3.34 10.25
N VAL A 158 10.92 -3.76 10.76
CA VAL A 158 11.57 -5.01 10.38
C VAL A 158 11.57 -5.95 11.58
N GLU A 159 10.83 -7.04 11.43
CA GLU A 159 10.74 -8.12 12.40
C GLU A 159 11.84 -9.15 12.21
N CYS A 160 12.42 -9.60 13.33
CA CYS A 160 13.53 -10.55 13.38
C CYS A 160 14.78 -10.05 12.65
N THR A 161 15.87 -10.82 12.71
CA THR A 161 17.12 -10.50 11.99
C THR A 161 17.31 -11.39 10.76
N PRO A 162 18.03 -10.94 9.72
CA PRO A 162 18.32 -11.77 8.54
C PRO A 162 19.11 -13.03 8.89
N GLU A 163 19.96 -12.99 9.92
CA GLU A 163 20.77 -14.12 10.40
C GLU A 163 19.89 -15.28 10.88
N GLN A 164 18.74 -14.98 11.51
CA GLN A 164 17.80 -16.00 12.00
C GLN A 164 17.22 -16.84 10.86
N TYR A 165 17.18 -16.31 9.63
CA TYR A 165 16.68 -16.97 8.44
C TYR A 165 17.79 -17.37 7.45
N MET A 166 19.05 -17.29 7.85
CA MET A 166 20.17 -17.63 6.96
C MET A 166 20.17 -19.11 6.60
N VAL A 167 20.19 -19.40 5.30
CA VAL A 167 20.32 -20.75 4.77
C VAL A 167 21.78 -21.20 4.84
N ARG A 168 21.99 -22.39 5.40
CA ARG A 168 23.27 -23.11 5.40
C ARG A 168 23.25 -24.18 4.30
N CYS A 169 23.64 -23.81 3.09
CA CYS A 169 23.82 -24.76 1.98
C CYS A 169 25.29 -25.14 1.78
N GLY A 170 25.55 -26.22 1.03
CA GLY A 170 26.90 -26.68 0.72
C GLY A 170 27.75 -25.66 -0.06
N ASP A 171 27.11 -24.77 -0.82
CA ASP A 171 27.77 -23.73 -1.60
C ASP A 171 28.12 -22.48 -0.78
N GLY A 172 27.76 -22.43 0.50
CA GLY A 172 28.05 -21.29 1.37
C GLY A 172 27.35 -20.00 0.92
N CYS A 173 26.20 -20.07 0.24
CA CYS A 173 25.55 -18.88 -0.35
C CYS A 173 25.09 -17.83 0.65
N ARG A 174 24.82 -18.23 1.92
CA ARG A 174 24.30 -17.36 2.99
C ARG A 174 23.04 -16.56 2.64
N GLY A 175 22.24 -17.09 1.70
CA GLY A 175 20.95 -16.51 1.31
C GLY A 175 19.95 -16.50 2.47
N VAL A 176 19.13 -15.47 2.56
CA VAL A 176 18.09 -15.34 3.58
C VAL A 176 16.81 -16.02 3.10
N ALA A 177 16.23 -16.86 3.96
CA ALA A 177 15.06 -17.72 3.74
C ALA A 177 15.26 -18.87 2.74
N ARG A 178 15.87 -18.62 1.57
CA ARG A 178 16.15 -19.64 0.54
C ARG A 178 17.51 -19.42 -0.14
N CYS A 179 18.08 -20.49 -0.69
CA CYS A 179 19.26 -20.38 -1.54
C CYS A 179 18.95 -19.53 -2.80
N GLY A 180 19.89 -18.66 -3.18
CA GLY A 180 19.71 -17.72 -4.29
C GLY A 180 18.78 -16.53 -4.00
N ASN A 181 18.36 -16.35 -2.74
CA ASN A 181 17.86 -15.05 -2.27
C ASN A 181 19.03 -14.14 -1.86
N PRO A 182 18.79 -12.84 -1.65
CA PRO A 182 19.79 -11.93 -1.11
C PRO A 182 20.48 -12.51 0.12
N THR A 183 21.78 -12.28 0.21
CA THR A 183 22.59 -12.73 1.35
C THR A 183 22.25 -11.92 2.60
N VAL A 184 22.61 -12.44 3.78
CA VAL A 184 22.50 -11.70 5.05
C VAL A 184 23.12 -10.30 4.94
N GLU A 185 24.31 -10.22 4.34
CA GLU A 185 25.02 -8.95 4.12
C GLU A 185 24.24 -8.01 3.21
N GLN A 186 23.70 -8.51 2.09
CA GLN A 186 22.89 -7.69 1.18
C GLN A 186 21.62 -7.16 1.85
N VAL A 187 20.96 -7.97 2.69
CA VAL A 187 19.78 -7.51 3.43
C VAL A 187 20.18 -6.48 4.49
N ASN A 188 21.28 -6.69 5.22
CA ASN A 188 21.76 -5.72 6.22
C ASN A 188 22.15 -4.38 5.59
N ASN A 189 22.81 -4.36 4.43
CA ASN A 189 23.12 -3.13 3.71
C ASN A 189 21.85 -2.34 3.37
N VAL A 190 20.77 -3.01 2.94
CA VAL A 190 19.48 -2.34 2.67
C VAL A 190 18.89 -1.76 3.96
N LEU A 191 19.03 -2.46 5.09
CA LEU A 191 18.56 -1.94 6.37
C LEU A 191 19.38 -0.74 6.84
N GLU A 192 20.70 -0.74 6.61
CA GLU A 192 21.57 0.42 6.90
C GLU A 192 21.22 1.61 6.00
N GLU A 193 20.95 1.38 4.71
CA GLU A 193 20.46 2.42 3.79
C GLU A 193 19.11 3.00 4.23
N LEU A 194 18.22 2.14 4.75
CA LEU A 194 16.91 2.55 5.26
C LEU A 194 17.04 3.35 6.57
N ASP A 195 17.95 2.96 7.45
CA ASP A 195 18.25 3.66 8.72
C ASP A 195 18.91 5.03 8.48
N ALA A 196 19.76 5.13 7.45
CA ALA A 196 20.42 6.37 7.06
C ALA A 196 19.52 7.32 6.24
N SER A 197 18.29 6.91 5.90
CA SER A 197 17.37 7.68 5.08
C SER A 197 16.55 8.65 5.92
N ASP A 198 16.45 9.91 5.48
CA ASP A 198 15.54 10.91 6.10
C ASP A 198 14.04 10.67 5.75
N ASP A 199 13.75 9.65 4.94
CA ASP A 199 12.39 9.39 4.49
C ASP A 199 11.61 8.44 5.40
N PHE A 200 12.30 7.55 6.11
CA PHE A 200 11.69 6.47 6.88
C PHE A 200 12.32 6.35 8.26
N ASP A 201 11.47 6.21 9.29
CA ASP A 201 11.92 5.77 10.60
C ASP A 201 12.03 4.24 10.59
N LEU A 202 13.25 3.69 10.60
CA LEU A 202 13.46 2.25 10.73
C LEU A 202 13.20 1.81 12.18
N VAL A 203 12.35 0.81 12.34
CA VAL A 203 12.02 0.22 13.64
C VAL A 203 12.32 -1.28 13.59
N ARG A 204 13.12 -1.77 14.54
CA ARG A 204 13.45 -3.20 14.62
C ARG A 204 12.69 -3.82 15.78
N THR A 205 11.99 -4.92 15.51
CA THR A 205 11.26 -5.68 16.53
C THR A 205 11.67 -7.14 16.47
N GLU A 206 11.68 -7.83 17.61
CA GLU A 206 12.09 -9.24 17.63
C GLU A 206 11.02 -10.16 17.03
N ASN A 207 9.75 -9.76 17.16
CA ASN A 207 8.58 -10.54 16.80
C ASN A 207 7.33 -9.63 16.72
N ILE A 208 6.18 -10.24 16.47
CA ILE A 208 4.90 -9.53 16.36
C ILE A 208 4.45 -8.85 17.65
N GLU A 209 4.78 -9.38 18.83
CA GLU A 209 4.40 -8.75 20.09
C GLU A 209 5.11 -7.39 20.24
N GLY A 210 6.41 -7.35 19.93
CA GLY A 210 7.17 -6.09 19.88
C GLY A 210 6.62 -5.10 18.84
N THR A 211 6.12 -5.59 17.69
CA THR A 211 5.43 -4.75 16.71
C THR A 211 4.12 -4.17 17.28
N VAL A 212 3.33 -4.98 17.98
CA VAL A 212 2.06 -4.53 18.60
C VAL A 212 2.32 -3.53 19.72
N GLU A 213 3.34 -3.73 20.55
CA GLU A 213 3.78 -2.76 21.56
C GLU A 213 4.20 -1.43 20.94
N PHE A 214 4.92 -1.48 19.82
CA PHE A 214 5.27 -0.29 19.06
C PHE A 214 4.04 0.44 18.52
N LEU A 215 3.09 -0.27 17.89
CA LEU A 215 1.85 0.31 17.39
C LEU A 215 1.01 0.92 18.52
N ALA A 216 1.00 0.31 19.70
CA ALA A 216 0.36 0.86 20.89
C ALA A 216 1.01 2.17 21.33
N THR A 217 2.35 2.23 21.30
CA THR A 217 3.12 3.45 21.61
C THR A 217 2.78 4.58 20.65
N VAL A 218 2.81 4.32 19.34
CA VAL A 218 2.43 5.32 18.32
C VAL A 218 0.99 5.79 18.52
N THR A 219 0.07 4.87 18.85
CA THR A 219 -1.33 5.23 19.13
C THR A 219 -1.44 6.17 20.34
N ALA A 220 -0.69 5.89 21.41
CA ALA A 220 -0.66 6.74 22.60
C ALA A 220 -0.05 8.12 22.33
N GLU A 221 0.99 8.21 21.51
CA GLU A 221 1.58 9.49 21.09
C GLU A 221 0.60 10.33 20.27
N LEU A 222 -0.15 9.70 19.36
CA LEU A 222 -1.16 10.40 18.56
C LEU A 222 -2.29 10.95 19.42
N HIS A 223 -2.64 10.31 20.55
CA HIS A 223 -3.62 10.83 21.49
C HIS A 223 -3.18 12.12 22.21
N GLN A 224 -1.87 12.42 22.23
CA GLN A 224 -1.31 13.57 22.94
C GLN A 224 -1.12 14.80 22.04
N ARG A 225 -1.36 14.67 20.72
CA ARG A 225 -1.23 15.75 19.73
C ARG A 225 -2.56 16.46 19.50
#